data_AF-A0A7S1EXW9-F1
#
_entry.id   AF-A0A7S1EXW9-F1
#
_cell.length_a   1.000
_cell.length_b   1.000
_cell.length_c   1.000
_cell.angle_alpha   90.00
_cell.angle_beta   90.00
_cell.angle_gamma   90.00
#
_symmetry.space_group_name_H-M   'P 1'
#
loop_
_entity.id
_entity.type
_entity.pdbx_description
1 polymer ?
#
loop_
_entity_poly.entity_id
_entity_poly.type
_entity_poly.pdbx_seq_one_letter_code
_entity_poly.pdbx_strand_id
1 'polypeptide(L)'
;MHVVFGSSEVCTSGDVHEHGFRPSPSLLQTYQDRQLVEILETPDVELLPKPALVLNKSLANEGPSNTSLVDSYRQCSVTNVRHGQKLTAVSVLPSRGSMFVHIFKNGGTSVCEKVITLGGDCFDNYGWRMQGLVQMEEFFDASWFRTAVVRNPMSRVVSSFNEVRRRSATPTNTTADMLRSLALILKTMEENPTQNPETIVSHGQHFQSQTQFMLDDQGNKLPMDYIGQLTDLQDEVAFILGAPNLTLEFRHGPTHANETLLLHEIDLSVEVQQAVCRVYRDDYCCLGFDWPEACRGDVAC
;
A
#
# COMPACT_ATOMS: atom_id res chain seq x y z
N MET A 1 -36.42 28.20 -67.78
CA MET A 1 -34.98 28.15 -68.13
C MET A 1 -34.54 26.68 -68.05
N HIS A 2 -33.58 26.29 -68.87
CA HIS A 2 -33.43 24.98 -69.49
C HIS A 2 -33.10 23.76 -68.59
N VAL A 3 -33.65 22.65 -69.06
CA VAL A 3 -33.22 21.23 -69.10
C VAL A 3 -31.70 20.95 -68.95
N VAL A 4 -31.36 19.83 -68.29
CA VAL A 4 -30.55 18.65 -68.75
C VAL A 4 -29.62 18.08 -67.66
N PHE A 5 -29.65 16.75 -67.59
CA PHE A 5 -28.83 15.73 -66.95
C PHE A 5 -27.32 15.95 -66.78
N GLY A 6 -26.78 15.26 -65.76
CA GLY A 6 -25.63 14.37 -65.92
C GLY A 6 -24.42 14.71 -65.05
N SER A 7 -23.97 13.73 -64.25
CA SER A 7 -22.72 13.00 -64.46
C SER A 7 -22.15 12.45 -63.15
N SER A 8 -21.70 11.20 -63.27
CA SER A 8 -20.77 10.50 -62.40
C SER A 8 -19.41 11.20 -62.39
N GLU A 9 -18.85 11.42 -61.20
CA GLU A 9 -17.41 11.63 -61.04
C GLU A 9 -16.82 10.59 -60.10
N VAL A 10 -15.87 9.86 -60.68
CA VAL A 10 -14.86 9.04 -60.06
C VAL A 10 -13.72 9.99 -59.66
N CYS A 11 -13.38 10.02 -58.37
CA CYS A 11 -12.09 10.51 -57.88
C CYS A 11 -11.37 9.30 -57.27
N THR A 12 -10.44 8.65 -57.98
CA THR A 12 -8.99 8.89 -57.95
C THR A 12 -8.37 8.87 -56.55
N SER A 13 -7.60 7.80 -56.31
CA SER A 13 -6.39 7.70 -55.47
C SER A 13 -6.29 8.70 -54.31
N GLY A 14 -6.78 8.30 -53.14
CA GLY A 14 -6.40 8.87 -51.86
C GLY A 14 -5.04 8.32 -51.42
N ASP A 15 -4.13 9.25 -51.17
CA ASP A 15 -2.81 9.02 -50.60
C ASP A 15 -2.85 8.20 -49.31
N VAL A 16 -1.87 7.31 -49.18
CA VAL A 16 -1.56 6.55 -47.98
C VAL A 16 -1.05 7.52 -46.91
N HIS A 17 -1.94 8.01 -46.06
CA HIS A 17 -1.51 8.57 -44.78
C HIS A 17 -1.19 7.41 -43.83
N GLU A 18 0.10 7.08 -43.76
CA GLU A 18 0.68 6.39 -42.61
C GLU A 18 0.42 7.22 -41.35
N HIS A 19 -0.72 6.97 -40.70
CA HIS A 19 -0.89 7.35 -39.30
C HIS A 19 -0.01 6.43 -38.47
N GLY A 20 1.23 6.87 -38.27
CA GLY A 20 2.16 6.31 -37.30
C GLY A 20 1.48 6.21 -35.95
N PHE A 21 1.20 4.97 -35.54
CA PHE A 21 0.83 4.62 -34.19
C PHE A 21 1.95 5.08 -33.27
N ARG A 22 1.77 6.22 -32.59
CA ARG A 22 2.65 6.60 -31.49
C ARG A 22 2.31 5.67 -30.32
N PRO A 23 3.23 4.83 -29.83
CA PRO A 23 2.98 4.10 -28.60
C PRO A 23 2.78 5.13 -27.47
N SER A 24 1.69 4.98 -26.71
CA SER A 24 1.51 5.69 -25.45
C SER A 24 2.75 5.46 -24.57
N PRO A 25 3.28 6.49 -23.89
CA PRO A 25 4.44 6.31 -23.02
C PRO A 25 4.13 5.24 -21.97
N SER A 26 4.94 4.20 -21.93
CA SER A 26 4.85 3.19 -20.86
C SER A 26 5.18 3.84 -19.52
N LEU A 27 4.53 3.38 -18.44
CA LEU A 27 4.73 3.83 -17.04
C LEU A 27 6.21 3.84 -16.59
N LEU A 28 7.10 3.17 -17.31
CA LEU A 28 8.52 3.03 -17.01
C LEU A 28 9.40 4.16 -17.59
N GLN A 29 8.92 4.93 -18.57
CA GLN A 29 9.81 5.75 -19.41
C GLN A 29 10.07 7.18 -18.93
N THR A 30 9.45 7.62 -17.82
CA THR A 30 9.59 8.99 -17.30
C THR A 30 10.57 9.12 -16.13
N TYR A 31 11.31 8.08 -15.77
CA TYR A 31 12.07 8.04 -14.52
C TYR A 31 13.51 8.59 -14.58
N GLN A 32 14.05 8.96 -15.75
CA GLN A 32 15.48 9.25 -15.87
C GLN A 32 15.94 10.70 -15.61
N ASP A 33 15.04 11.67 -15.41
CA ASP A 33 15.46 13.05 -15.17
C ASP A 33 14.75 13.66 -13.96
N ARG A 34 15.36 13.49 -12.77
CA ARG A 34 15.38 14.44 -11.64
C ARG A 34 15.99 13.77 -10.41
N GLN A 35 17.14 14.26 -9.95
CA GLN A 35 17.32 14.81 -8.60
C GLN A 35 18.78 15.22 -8.37
N LEU A 36 19.04 16.53 -8.46
CA LEU A 36 20.04 17.17 -7.62
C LEU A 36 19.37 17.32 -6.25
N VAL A 37 19.80 16.52 -5.28
CA VAL A 37 19.36 16.62 -3.90
C VAL A 37 20.11 17.79 -3.27
N GLU A 38 19.41 18.92 -3.08
CA GLU A 38 19.84 19.92 -2.11
C GLU A 38 19.91 19.25 -0.73
N ILE A 39 21.05 19.41 -0.05
CA ILE A 39 21.23 18.96 1.33
C ILE A 39 20.35 19.86 2.20
N LEU A 40 19.08 19.48 2.35
CA LEU A 40 18.17 20.05 3.34
C LEU A 40 18.77 19.76 4.72
N GLU A 41 18.88 20.81 5.54
CA GLU A 41 19.25 20.69 6.96
C GLU A 41 18.42 19.57 7.59
N THR A 42 19.06 18.71 8.38
CA THR A 42 18.37 17.60 9.05
C THR A 42 17.22 18.18 9.86
N PRO A 43 15.96 17.83 9.58
CA PRO A 43 14.82 18.38 10.31
C PRO A 43 15.00 18.09 11.80
N ASP A 44 14.66 19.06 12.65
CA ASP A 44 14.65 18.89 14.10
C ASP A 44 13.86 17.63 14.43
N VAL A 45 14.54 16.64 15.03
CA VAL A 45 13.92 15.37 15.36
C VAL A 45 13.08 15.57 16.61
N GLU A 46 11.77 15.71 16.42
CA GLU A 46 10.80 15.80 17.51
C GLU A 46 10.70 14.44 18.21
N LEU A 47 11.03 14.41 19.51
CA LEU A 47 10.92 13.20 20.32
C LEU A 47 9.46 12.79 20.47
N LEU A 48 9.17 11.50 20.38
CA LEU A 48 7.83 10.99 20.63
C LEU A 48 7.37 11.33 22.06
N PRO A 49 6.12 11.81 22.22
CA PRO A 49 5.55 12.02 23.54
C PRO A 49 5.49 10.71 24.32
N LYS A 50 5.98 10.69 25.56
CA LYS A 50 5.99 9.46 26.38
C LYS A 50 4.57 8.93 26.64
N PRO A 51 4.37 7.61 26.64
CA PRO A 51 3.07 7.03 26.92
C PRO A 51 2.65 7.31 28.38
N ALA A 52 1.40 7.74 28.56
CA ALA A 52 0.80 7.99 29.87
C ALA A 52 0.31 6.69 30.55
N LEU A 53 0.11 5.63 29.76
CA LEU A 53 -0.31 4.32 30.21
C LEU A 53 0.61 3.26 29.62
N VAL A 54 1.05 2.28 30.43
CA VAL A 54 1.74 1.10 29.93
C VAL A 54 0.75 -0.06 29.91
N LEU A 55 0.52 -0.61 28.73
CA LEU A 55 -0.45 -1.67 28.53
C LEU A 55 0.13 -3.04 28.79
N ASN A 56 -0.69 -3.92 29.40
CA ASN A 56 -0.34 -5.33 29.50
C ASN A 56 -0.47 -5.98 28.11
N LYS A 57 0.60 -6.67 27.67
CA LYS A 57 0.62 -7.40 26.39
C LYS A 57 -0.45 -8.49 26.31
N SER A 58 -0.93 -9.00 27.45
CA SER A 58 -2.06 -9.95 27.48
C SER A 58 -3.35 -9.38 26.90
N LEU A 59 -3.46 -8.04 26.81
CA LEU A 59 -4.59 -7.35 26.19
C LEU A 59 -4.80 -7.80 24.74
N ALA A 60 -3.75 -8.22 24.03
CA ALA A 60 -3.85 -8.74 22.66
C ALA A 60 -4.85 -9.91 22.53
N ASN A 61 -5.11 -10.66 23.60
CA ASN A 61 -6.10 -11.75 23.61
C ASN A 61 -7.56 -11.25 23.54
N GLU A 62 -7.79 -9.98 23.85
CA GLU A 62 -9.13 -9.38 23.91
C GLU A 62 -9.49 -8.66 22.59
N GLY A 63 -8.54 -8.49 21.68
CA GLY A 63 -8.76 -7.85 20.39
C GLY A 63 -9.57 -8.72 19.42
N PRO A 64 -10.30 -8.12 18.45
CA PRO A 64 -11.13 -8.87 17.51
C PRO A 64 -10.38 -9.96 16.73
N SER A 65 -9.14 -9.68 16.32
CA SER A 65 -8.26 -10.64 15.63
C SER A 65 -7.48 -11.57 16.56
N ASN A 66 -7.67 -11.50 17.88
CA ASN A 66 -6.92 -12.23 18.90
C ASN A 66 -5.38 -12.18 18.68
N THR A 67 -4.64 -13.20 19.10
CA THR A 67 -3.17 -13.24 18.94
C THR A 67 -2.69 -14.01 17.70
N SER A 68 -3.58 -14.67 16.96
CA SER A 68 -3.22 -15.59 15.88
C SER A 68 -2.31 -14.96 14.82
N LEU A 69 -2.62 -13.73 14.38
CA LEU A 69 -1.85 -13.02 13.37
C LEU A 69 -0.47 -12.60 13.88
N VAL A 70 -0.41 -12.04 15.09
CA VAL A 70 0.87 -11.61 15.67
C VAL A 70 1.76 -12.80 16.03
N ASP A 71 1.18 -13.92 16.47
CA ASP A 71 1.92 -15.14 16.76
C ASP A 71 2.45 -15.80 15.49
N SER A 72 1.64 -15.84 14.41
CA SER A 72 2.09 -16.29 13.09
C SER A 72 3.28 -15.44 12.59
N TYR A 73 3.16 -14.12 12.69
CA TYR A 73 4.22 -13.19 12.31
C TYR A 73 5.49 -13.39 13.13
N ARG A 74 5.37 -13.62 14.45
CA ARG A 74 6.51 -13.91 15.34
C ARG A 74 7.19 -15.25 15.02
N GLN A 75 6.46 -16.24 14.54
CA GLN A 75 6.99 -17.58 14.24
C GLN A 75 7.53 -17.71 12.81
N CYS A 76 7.02 -16.95 11.86
CA CYS A 76 7.45 -17.04 10.47
C CYS A 76 8.88 -16.54 10.24
N SER A 77 9.48 -16.93 9.12
CA SER A 77 10.70 -16.31 8.59
C SER A 77 10.36 -15.51 7.33
N VAL A 78 10.61 -14.20 7.36
CA VAL A 78 10.41 -13.33 6.19
C VAL A 78 11.55 -13.59 5.21
N THR A 79 11.23 -14.02 3.99
CA THR A 79 12.22 -14.48 3.02
C THR A 79 12.65 -13.39 2.04
N ASN A 80 11.80 -12.39 1.82
CA ASN A 80 12.02 -11.35 0.83
C ASN A 80 12.23 -9.98 1.49
N VAL A 81 13.37 -9.80 2.15
CA VAL A 81 13.77 -8.51 2.73
C VAL A 81 14.27 -7.59 1.61
N ARG A 82 13.57 -6.47 1.41
CA ARG A 82 13.97 -5.45 0.42
C ARG A 82 14.88 -4.42 1.07
N HIS A 83 15.66 -3.67 0.31
CA HIS A 83 16.35 -2.49 0.85
C HIS A 83 15.42 -1.26 0.92
N GLY A 84 15.82 -0.25 1.70
CA GLY A 84 15.11 1.03 1.84
C GLY A 84 14.36 1.17 3.17
N GLN A 85 13.82 2.37 3.39
CA GLN A 85 13.15 2.76 4.63
C GLN A 85 11.95 1.84 4.93
N LYS A 86 11.90 1.29 6.15
CA LYS A 86 10.92 0.27 6.56
C LYS A 86 9.78 0.80 7.42
N LEU A 87 10.11 1.59 8.43
CA LEU A 87 9.10 2.28 9.21
C LEU A 87 8.67 3.52 8.44
N THR A 88 7.51 3.46 7.81
CA THR A 88 7.08 4.51 6.87
C THR A 88 6.24 5.58 7.54
N ALA A 89 5.32 5.16 8.41
CA ALA A 89 4.48 6.07 9.16
C ALA A 89 3.97 5.39 10.44
N VAL A 90 3.81 6.17 11.49
CA VAL A 90 3.33 5.70 12.79
C VAL A 90 2.32 6.70 13.34
N SER A 91 1.22 6.20 13.91
CA SER A 91 0.29 7.00 14.70
C SER A 91 0.46 6.66 16.17
N VAL A 92 0.60 7.66 17.03
CA VAL A 92 0.78 7.45 18.48
C VAL A 92 -0.36 8.11 19.25
N LEU A 93 -0.88 7.40 20.24
CA LEU A 93 -1.86 7.92 21.19
C LEU A 93 -1.28 7.77 22.61
N PRO A 94 -0.55 8.79 23.11
CA PRO A 94 0.18 8.70 24.37
C PRO A 94 -0.73 8.44 25.57
N SER A 95 -1.91 9.06 25.60
CA SER A 95 -2.93 8.87 26.65
C SER A 95 -3.33 7.40 26.82
N ARG A 96 -3.19 6.60 25.76
CA ARG A 96 -3.52 5.18 25.72
C ARG A 96 -2.28 4.28 25.84
N GLY A 97 -1.09 4.81 25.60
CA GLY A 97 0.13 4.03 25.39
C GLY A 97 0.12 3.23 24.10
N SER A 98 -0.60 3.69 23.08
CA SER A 98 -0.75 2.97 21.80
C SER A 98 0.16 3.56 20.73
N MET A 99 0.82 2.67 19.99
CA MET A 99 1.60 2.99 18.80
C MET A 99 1.11 2.12 17.64
N PHE A 100 0.74 2.74 16.52
CA PHE A 100 0.16 2.06 15.36
C PHE A 100 1.06 2.24 14.14
N VAL A 101 1.58 1.14 13.60
CA VAL A 101 2.36 1.10 12.36
C VAL A 101 1.41 1.21 11.17
N HIS A 102 1.55 2.29 10.39
CA HIS A 102 0.76 2.51 9.20
C HIS A 102 1.34 1.73 8.00
N ILE A 103 0.72 0.60 7.72
CA ILE A 103 0.95 -0.16 6.49
C ILE A 103 0.08 0.41 5.36
N PHE A 104 0.70 0.74 4.22
CA PHE A 104 -0.05 1.35 3.13
C PHE A 104 -1.21 0.49 2.64
N LYS A 105 -2.35 1.18 2.42
CA LYS A 105 -3.62 0.62 1.93
C LYS A 105 -4.33 -0.34 2.88
N ASN A 106 -3.98 -0.27 4.17
CA ASN A 106 -4.63 -0.98 5.27
C ASN A 106 -5.43 -0.05 6.20
N GLY A 107 -5.99 1.03 5.66
CA GLY A 107 -6.83 1.96 6.44
C GLY A 107 -6.07 2.91 7.37
N GLY A 108 -4.74 2.96 7.30
CA GLY A 108 -3.97 3.78 8.24
C GLY A 108 -4.21 5.28 8.17
N THR A 109 -4.65 5.85 7.03
CA THR A 109 -5.12 7.24 6.99
C THR A 109 -6.33 7.47 7.91
N SER A 110 -7.30 6.54 7.91
CA SER A 110 -8.46 6.61 8.80
C SER A 110 -8.07 6.46 10.27
N VAL A 111 -7.09 5.59 10.58
CA VAL A 111 -6.56 5.45 11.95
C VAL A 111 -5.87 6.73 12.39
N CYS A 112 -5.01 7.29 11.55
CA CYS A 112 -4.29 8.52 11.82
C CYS A 112 -5.22 9.70 12.10
N GLU A 113 -6.22 9.94 11.25
CA GLU A 113 -7.20 11.01 11.47
C GLU A 113 -7.89 10.86 12.82
N LYS A 114 -8.27 9.63 13.18
CA LYS A 114 -8.92 9.36 14.46
C LYS A 114 -7.97 9.55 15.64
N VAL A 115 -6.71 9.11 15.55
CA VAL A 115 -5.68 9.35 16.56
C VAL A 115 -5.52 10.85 16.84
N ILE A 116 -5.46 11.68 15.79
CA ILE A 116 -5.37 13.15 15.92
C ILE A 116 -6.60 13.71 16.66
N THR A 117 -7.81 13.27 16.32
CA THR A 117 -9.02 13.72 17.04
C THR A 117 -9.05 13.34 18.52
N LEU A 118 -8.30 12.30 18.90
CA LEU A 118 -8.16 11.85 20.30
C LEU A 118 -6.96 12.51 21.02
N GLY A 119 -6.30 13.48 20.38
CA GLY A 119 -5.16 14.21 20.94
C GLY A 119 -3.83 13.45 20.85
N GLY A 120 -3.72 12.50 19.92
CA GLY A 120 -2.44 11.91 19.52
C GLY A 120 -1.87 12.55 18.25
N ASP A 121 -0.82 11.93 17.70
CA ASP A 121 -0.07 12.44 16.56
C ASP A 121 0.18 11.36 15.50
N CYS A 122 0.49 11.79 14.28
CA CYS A 122 0.92 10.93 13.20
C CYS A 122 2.22 11.43 12.59
N PHE A 123 3.17 10.53 12.50
CA PHE A 123 4.49 10.75 11.93
C PHE A 123 4.57 10.02 10.60
N ASP A 124 5.07 10.68 9.57
CA ASP A 124 5.20 10.13 8.22
C ASP A 124 6.59 10.42 7.67
N ASN A 125 7.40 9.37 7.58
CA ASN A 125 8.76 9.43 7.11
C ASN A 125 8.87 9.69 5.59
N TYR A 126 7.76 9.67 4.85
CA TYR A 126 7.69 10.10 3.43
C TYR A 126 7.30 11.57 3.25
N GLY A 127 7.21 12.35 4.33
CA GLY A 127 7.07 13.81 4.27
C GLY A 127 5.69 14.32 3.83
N TRP A 128 4.64 13.48 3.89
CA TRP A 128 3.27 13.91 3.57
C TRP A 128 2.71 14.91 4.59
N ARG A 129 3.19 14.82 5.83
CA ARG A 129 3.11 15.86 6.86
C ARG A 129 4.52 15.97 7.42
N MET A 130 5.14 17.14 7.35
CA MET A 130 6.51 17.39 7.85
C MET A 130 6.60 17.34 9.39
N GLN A 131 5.96 16.36 10.02
CA GLN A 131 5.89 16.18 11.46
C GLN A 131 6.82 15.03 11.85
N GLY A 132 8.11 15.37 12.01
CA GLY A 132 9.12 14.51 12.62
C GLY A 132 9.46 13.20 11.90
N LEU A 133 10.63 12.66 12.21
CA LEU A 133 10.97 11.26 11.93
C LEU A 133 10.80 10.49 13.23
N VAL A 134 10.11 9.34 13.20
CA VAL A 134 10.11 8.44 14.36
C VAL A 134 11.48 7.80 14.46
N GLN A 135 12.16 7.99 15.58
CA GLN A 135 13.39 7.29 15.85
C GLN A 135 13.08 5.82 16.18
N MET A 136 13.86 4.90 15.62
CA MET A 136 13.67 3.46 15.86
C MET A 136 13.80 3.12 17.35
N GLU A 137 14.64 3.84 18.08
CA GLU A 137 14.83 3.72 19.52
C GLU A 137 13.53 3.92 20.29
N GLU A 138 12.71 4.89 19.87
CA GLU A 138 11.41 5.16 20.50
C GLU A 138 10.39 4.08 20.15
N PHE A 139 10.46 3.54 18.93
CA PHE A 139 9.68 2.36 18.57
C PHE A 139 10.02 1.19 19.50
N PHE A 140 11.29 0.97 19.83
CA PHE A 140 11.75 -0.12 20.70
C PHE A 140 11.47 0.08 22.20
N ASP A 141 10.97 1.25 22.64
CA ASP A 141 10.56 1.47 24.03
C ASP A 141 9.37 0.56 24.41
N ALA A 142 9.62 -0.36 25.35
CA ALA A 142 8.67 -1.40 25.77
C ALA A 142 7.42 -0.86 26.48
N SER A 143 7.35 0.44 26.76
CA SER A 143 6.17 1.10 27.33
C SER A 143 5.03 1.27 26.32
N TRP A 144 5.31 1.17 25.02
CA TRP A 144 4.30 1.22 23.96
C TRP A 144 3.65 -0.14 23.70
N PHE A 145 2.34 -0.11 23.44
CA PHE A 145 1.61 -1.20 22.82
C PHE A 145 1.60 -1.02 21.31
N ARG A 146 2.40 -1.82 20.61
CA ARG A 146 2.65 -1.67 19.17
C ARG A 146 1.68 -2.51 18.37
N THR A 147 1.00 -1.86 17.46
CA THR A 147 -0.11 -2.43 16.71
C THR A 147 0.06 -2.19 15.23
N ALA A 148 -0.54 -3.03 14.40
CA ALA A 148 -0.72 -2.80 12.97
C ALA A 148 -2.07 -3.37 12.54
N VAL A 149 -2.54 -2.93 11.38
CA VAL A 149 -3.67 -3.55 10.68
C VAL A 149 -3.20 -4.08 9.34
N VAL A 150 -3.56 -5.32 9.04
CA VAL A 150 -3.23 -6.03 7.81
C VAL A 150 -4.46 -6.31 6.97
N ARG A 151 -4.25 -6.56 5.67
CA ARG A 151 -5.29 -6.81 4.67
C ARG A 151 -4.89 -8.00 3.82
N ASN A 152 -5.88 -8.74 3.32
CA ASN A 152 -5.65 -9.74 2.28
C ASN A 152 -4.73 -9.17 1.16
N PRO A 153 -3.63 -9.85 0.81
CA PRO A 153 -2.64 -9.31 -0.13
C PRO A 153 -3.23 -8.99 -1.52
N MET A 154 -4.17 -9.79 -2.02
CA MET A 154 -4.80 -9.57 -3.33
C MET A 154 -5.55 -8.24 -3.37
N SER A 155 -6.48 -8.05 -2.42
CA SER A 155 -7.25 -6.81 -2.31
C SER A 155 -6.34 -5.60 -2.04
N ARG A 156 -5.23 -5.80 -1.31
CA ARG A 156 -4.26 -4.74 -1.02
C ARG A 156 -3.50 -4.29 -2.26
N VAL A 157 -3.05 -5.22 -3.11
CA VAL A 157 -2.33 -4.91 -4.36
C VAL A 157 -3.20 -4.12 -5.31
N VAL A 158 -4.46 -4.52 -5.49
CA VAL A 158 -5.42 -3.78 -6.33
C VAL A 158 -5.62 -2.36 -5.80
N SER A 159 -5.78 -2.22 -4.48
CA SER A 159 -5.90 -0.90 -3.84
C SER A 159 -4.64 -0.04 -4.03
N SER A 160 -3.46 -0.65 -3.98
CA SER A 160 -2.16 0.02 -4.17
C SER A 160 -1.98 0.48 -5.61
N PHE A 161 -2.33 -0.38 -6.58
CA PHE A 161 -2.29 -0.05 -8.00
C PHE A 161 -3.20 1.15 -8.32
N ASN A 162 -4.45 1.12 -7.85
CA ASN A 162 -5.38 2.23 -8.05
C ASN A 162 -4.87 3.53 -7.41
N GLU A 163 -4.24 3.45 -6.24
CA GLU A 163 -3.63 4.61 -5.57
C GLU A 163 -2.48 5.21 -6.40
N VAL A 164 -1.54 4.37 -6.82
CA VAL A 164 -0.37 4.77 -7.61
C VAL A 164 -0.81 5.40 -8.93
N ARG A 165 -1.79 4.79 -9.62
CA ARG A 165 -2.34 5.36 -10.84
C ARG A 165 -2.98 6.72 -10.60
N ARG A 166 -3.80 6.85 -9.53
CA ARG A 166 -4.44 8.11 -9.16
C ARG A 166 -3.41 9.21 -8.92
N ARG A 167 -2.31 8.90 -8.21
CA ARG A 167 -1.22 9.86 -7.93
C ARG A 167 -0.38 10.20 -9.15
N SER A 168 -0.16 9.23 -10.04
CA SER A 168 0.64 9.41 -11.26
C SER A 168 -0.11 10.14 -12.37
N ALA A 169 -1.39 10.48 -12.16
CA ALA A 169 -2.27 11.12 -13.14
C ALA A 169 -2.24 10.43 -14.53
N THR A 170 -1.98 9.12 -14.56
CA THR A 170 -1.77 8.40 -15.82
C THR A 170 -3.12 8.04 -16.44
N PRO A 171 -3.45 8.51 -17.65
CA PRO A 171 -4.65 8.10 -18.35
C PRO A 171 -4.43 6.68 -18.89
N THR A 172 -4.92 5.66 -18.19
CA THR A 172 -5.15 4.34 -18.79
C THR A 172 -6.61 4.26 -19.20
N ASN A 173 -6.84 4.00 -20.48
CA ASN A 173 -8.17 4.12 -21.07
C ASN A 173 -9.00 2.84 -20.93
N THR A 174 -8.39 1.70 -20.58
CA THR A 174 -9.06 0.39 -20.51
C THR A 174 -8.59 -0.48 -19.34
N THR A 175 -9.45 -1.43 -18.92
CA THR A 175 -9.10 -2.45 -17.91
C THR A 175 -7.96 -3.35 -18.38
N ALA A 176 -7.89 -3.66 -19.67
CA ALA A 176 -6.80 -4.44 -20.24
C ALA A 176 -5.45 -3.74 -20.10
N ASP A 177 -5.39 -2.41 -20.28
CA ASP A 177 -4.15 -1.64 -20.10
C ASP A 177 -3.74 -1.56 -18.63
N MET A 178 -4.70 -1.45 -17.72
CA MET A 178 -4.44 -1.54 -16.28
C MET A 178 -3.86 -2.88 -15.89
N LEU A 179 -4.46 -3.98 -16.34
CA LEU A 179 -3.99 -5.34 -16.06
C LEU A 179 -2.59 -5.58 -16.63
N ARG A 180 -2.31 -5.13 -17.86
CA ARG A 180 -0.98 -5.21 -18.46
C ARG A 180 0.06 -4.44 -17.64
N SER A 181 -0.31 -3.26 -17.16
CA SER A 181 0.56 -2.41 -16.33
C SER A 181 0.86 -3.06 -14.98
N LEU A 182 -0.17 -3.57 -14.30
CA LEU A 182 -0.01 -4.29 -13.04
C LEU A 182 0.84 -5.55 -13.22
N ALA A 183 0.57 -6.35 -14.24
CA ALA A 183 1.35 -7.55 -14.56
C ALA A 183 2.84 -7.23 -14.79
N LEU A 184 3.14 -6.13 -15.49
CA LEU A 184 4.51 -5.69 -15.72
C LEU A 184 5.20 -5.28 -14.41
N ILE A 185 4.53 -4.52 -13.54
CA ILE A 185 5.06 -4.14 -12.23
C ILE A 185 5.37 -5.39 -11.39
N LEU A 186 4.42 -6.32 -11.30
CA LEU A 186 4.58 -7.56 -10.54
C LEU A 186 5.72 -8.43 -11.09
N LYS A 187 5.80 -8.57 -12.42
CA LYS A 187 6.89 -9.29 -13.07
C LYS A 187 8.25 -8.67 -12.73
N THR A 188 8.39 -7.35 -12.84
CA THR A 188 9.64 -6.67 -12.49
C THR A 188 9.99 -6.83 -11.01
N MET A 189 8.99 -6.78 -10.11
CA MET A 189 9.19 -7.00 -8.68
C MET A 189 9.59 -8.45 -8.34
N GLU A 190 9.12 -9.42 -9.14
CA GLU A 190 9.47 -10.84 -9.03
C GLU A 190 10.90 -11.09 -9.53
N GLU A 191 11.28 -10.49 -10.65
CA GLU A 191 12.63 -10.57 -11.22
C GLU A 191 13.68 -9.83 -10.37
N ASN A 192 13.25 -8.83 -9.56
CA ASN A 192 14.11 -8.01 -8.72
C ASN A 192 13.61 -8.01 -7.25
N PRO A 193 13.68 -9.15 -6.55
CA PRO A 193 13.02 -9.32 -5.25
C PRO A 193 13.54 -8.37 -4.17
N THR A 194 14.84 -8.04 -4.17
CA THR A 194 15.46 -7.19 -3.13
C THR A 194 15.32 -5.68 -3.40
N GLN A 195 14.90 -5.29 -4.60
CA GLN A 195 14.81 -3.91 -5.02
C GLN A 195 13.57 -3.21 -4.44
N ASN A 196 13.72 -1.96 -3.98
CA ASN A 196 12.59 -1.16 -3.49
C ASN A 196 11.63 -0.87 -4.67
N PRO A 197 10.32 -1.17 -4.56
CA PRO A 197 9.35 -0.91 -5.62
C PRO A 197 9.30 0.55 -6.10
N GLU A 198 9.70 1.53 -5.29
CA GLU A 198 9.80 2.95 -5.70
C GLU A 198 10.77 3.20 -6.86
N THR A 199 11.73 2.30 -7.07
CA THR A 199 12.67 2.34 -8.20
C THR A 199 12.12 1.66 -9.45
N ILE A 200 10.98 0.96 -9.33
CA ILE A 200 10.29 0.28 -10.43
C ILE A 200 9.15 1.15 -10.96
N VAL A 201 8.40 1.79 -10.06
CA VAL A 201 7.26 2.65 -10.40
C VAL A 201 7.19 3.83 -9.45
N SER A 202 6.81 5.00 -9.96
CA SER A 202 6.53 6.17 -9.13
C SER A 202 5.48 5.84 -8.06
N HIS A 203 5.68 6.32 -6.84
CA HIS A 203 4.88 5.95 -5.66
C HIS A 203 4.88 4.44 -5.36
N GLY A 204 5.93 3.73 -5.77
CA GLY A 204 6.05 2.29 -5.61
C GLY A 204 6.02 1.78 -4.17
N GLN A 205 6.28 2.61 -3.15
CA GLN A 205 6.21 2.21 -1.74
C GLN A 205 4.85 1.60 -1.35
N HIS A 206 3.77 1.95 -2.05
CA HIS A 206 2.46 1.32 -1.84
C HIS A 206 2.45 -0.19 -2.18
N PHE A 207 3.39 -0.66 -3.01
CA PHE A 207 3.60 -2.08 -3.35
C PHE A 207 4.59 -2.82 -2.43
N GLN A 208 5.20 -2.18 -1.42
CA GLN A 208 5.99 -2.94 -0.43
C GLN A 208 5.11 -3.97 0.29
N SER A 209 5.58 -5.20 0.55
CA SER A 209 4.77 -6.17 1.29
C SER A 209 4.48 -5.67 2.71
N GLN A 210 3.37 -6.09 3.30
CA GLN A 210 2.96 -5.65 4.64
C GLN A 210 3.99 -6.02 5.69
N THR A 211 4.60 -7.19 5.53
CA THR A 211 5.74 -7.64 6.33
C THR A 211 6.92 -6.67 6.31
N GLN A 212 7.23 -6.00 5.18
CA GLN A 212 8.33 -5.02 5.11
C GLN A 212 8.15 -3.84 6.05
N PHE A 213 6.91 -3.38 6.28
CA PHE A 213 6.62 -2.27 7.19
C PHE A 213 6.84 -2.64 8.67
N MET A 214 6.98 -3.93 8.94
CA MET A 214 7.22 -4.48 10.26
C MET A 214 8.62 -5.06 10.36
N LEU A 215 9.58 -4.61 9.53
CA LEU A 215 10.99 -4.93 9.69
C LEU A 215 11.77 -3.67 10.08
N ASP A 216 12.93 -3.86 10.72
CA ASP A 216 13.95 -2.83 10.79
C ASP A 216 14.80 -2.80 9.50
N ASP A 217 15.73 -1.85 9.41
CA ASP A 217 16.61 -1.67 8.25
C ASP A 217 17.58 -2.85 8.02
N GLN A 218 17.77 -3.71 9.03
CA GLN A 218 18.56 -4.93 8.96
C GLN A 218 17.71 -6.16 8.59
N GLY A 219 16.39 -5.99 8.43
CA GLY A 219 15.45 -7.05 8.12
C GLY A 219 14.98 -7.85 9.33
N ASN A 220 15.29 -7.42 10.56
CA ASN A 220 14.76 -8.06 11.76
C ASN A 220 13.30 -7.65 11.96
N LYS A 221 12.51 -8.58 12.49
CA LYS A 221 11.10 -8.33 12.81
C LYS A 221 10.95 -7.33 13.95
N LEU A 222 10.10 -6.32 13.74
CA LEU A 222 9.71 -5.38 14.77
C LEU A 222 8.86 -6.08 15.84
N PRO A 223 9.05 -5.74 17.13
CA PRO A 223 8.31 -6.35 18.23
C PRO A 223 6.86 -5.85 18.31
N MET A 224 6.00 -6.40 17.45
CA MET A 224 4.55 -6.12 17.44
C MET A 224 3.86 -6.80 18.63
N ASP A 225 2.94 -6.09 19.30
CA ASP A 225 2.13 -6.62 20.40
C ASP A 225 0.78 -7.15 19.90
N TYR A 226 0.21 -6.53 18.86
CA TYR A 226 -1.06 -6.93 18.26
C TYR A 226 -1.10 -6.63 16.76
N ILE A 227 -1.79 -7.47 15.98
CA ILE A 227 -2.02 -7.26 14.55
C ILE A 227 -3.51 -7.54 14.28
N GLY A 228 -4.24 -6.54 13.78
CA GLY A 228 -5.66 -6.63 13.44
C GLY A 228 -5.94 -6.80 11.94
N GLN A 229 -7.16 -7.15 11.56
CA GLN A 229 -7.58 -7.28 10.15
C GLN A 229 -8.40 -6.11 9.65
N LEU A 230 -8.16 -5.69 8.41
CA LEU A 230 -8.92 -4.62 7.77
C LEU A 230 -10.41 -4.95 7.60
N THR A 231 -10.78 -6.24 7.51
CA THR A 231 -12.17 -6.68 7.42
C THR A 231 -13.01 -6.17 8.58
N ASP A 232 -12.38 -6.04 9.75
CA ASP A 232 -13.00 -5.65 11.01
C ASP A 232 -12.48 -4.29 11.50
N LEU A 233 -12.00 -3.44 10.58
CA LEU A 233 -11.27 -2.19 10.88
C LEU A 233 -11.92 -1.33 11.95
N GLN A 234 -13.24 -1.24 11.98
CA GLN A 234 -13.98 -0.46 12.97
C GLN A 234 -13.72 -0.96 14.39
N ASP A 235 -13.85 -2.26 14.61
CA ASP A 235 -13.68 -2.89 15.93
C ASP A 235 -12.19 -2.97 16.28
N GLU A 236 -11.34 -3.22 15.28
CA GLU A 236 -9.88 -3.20 15.45
C GLU A 236 -9.39 -1.84 15.96
N VAL A 237 -9.84 -0.76 15.33
CA VAL A 237 -9.43 0.59 15.72
C VAL A 237 -10.02 0.98 17.07
N ALA A 238 -11.26 0.59 17.35
CA ALA A 238 -11.87 0.78 18.67
C ALA A 238 -11.03 0.09 19.77
N PHE A 239 -10.57 -1.14 19.52
CA PHE A 239 -9.70 -1.88 20.43
C PHE A 239 -8.31 -1.23 20.59
N ILE A 240 -7.61 -1.00 19.47
CA ILE A 240 -6.25 -0.43 19.43
C ILE A 240 -6.21 0.91 20.18
N LEU A 241 -7.22 1.76 19.95
CA LEU A 241 -7.29 3.09 20.58
C LEU A 241 -7.97 3.08 21.95
N GLY A 242 -8.46 1.92 22.44
CA GLY A 242 -9.19 1.81 23.71
C GLY A 242 -10.46 2.65 23.78
N ALA A 243 -11.16 2.79 22.65
CA ALA A 243 -12.33 3.63 22.49
C ALA A 243 -13.50 2.79 21.96
N PRO A 244 -14.25 2.06 22.81
CA PRO A 244 -15.26 1.09 22.37
C PRO A 244 -16.45 1.71 21.62
N ASN A 245 -16.74 3.00 21.84
CA ASN A 245 -17.82 3.72 21.16
C ASN A 245 -17.32 4.54 19.96
N LEU A 246 -16.09 4.30 19.52
CA LEU A 246 -15.48 5.02 18.41
C LEU A 246 -16.20 4.67 17.10
N THR A 247 -16.40 5.66 16.25
CA THR A 247 -16.87 5.47 14.87
C THR A 247 -15.83 6.01 13.89
N LEU A 248 -15.53 5.22 12.85
CA LEU A 248 -14.71 5.66 11.73
C LEU A 248 -15.60 6.37 10.71
N GLU A 249 -15.75 7.68 10.89
CA GLU A 249 -16.56 8.54 10.03
C GLU A 249 -16.02 8.62 8.59
N PHE A 250 -14.69 8.52 8.44
CA PHE A 250 -14.01 8.56 7.16
C PHE A 250 -13.31 7.24 6.89
N ARG A 251 -13.79 6.50 5.89
CA ARG A 251 -13.05 5.39 5.28
C ARG A 251 -12.41 5.91 4.00
N HIS A 252 -11.12 6.20 4.06
CA HIS A 252 -10.37 6.62 2.88
C HIS A 252 -10.33 5.48 1.85
N GLY A 253 -10.89 5.74 0.68
CA GLY A 253 -11.00 4.80 -0.43
C GLY A 253 -11.63 5.51 -1.64
N PRO A 254 -11.61 4.89 -2.82
CA PRO A 254 -12.32 5.44 -3.97
C PRO A 254 -13.80 5.62 -3.61
N THR A 255 -14.27 6.88 -3.58
CA THR A 255 -15.69 7.19 -3.48
C THR A 255 -16.29 7.11 -4.88
N HIS A 256 -17.54 6.64 -4.99
CA HIS A 256 -18.27 6.54 -6.26
C HIS A 256 -18.42 7.87 -7.03
N ALA A 257 -17.96 8.99 -6.46
CA ALA A 257 -18.19 10.33 -6.96
C ALA A 257 -17.24 10.78 -8.08
N ASN A 258 -16.17 10.03 -8.39
CA ASN A 258 -15.31 10.32 -9.53
C ASN A 258 -15.15 9.08 -10.40
N GLU A 259 -15.66 9.15 -11.63
CA GLU A 259 -15.70 8.14 -12.70
C GLU A 259 -14.30 7.75 -13.24
N THR A 260 -13.29 7.65 -12.39
CA THR A 260 -12.05 6.98 -12.79
C THR A 260 -12.32 5.50 -12.92
N LEU A 261 -12.05 4.93 -14.09
CA LEU A 261 -11.95 3.48 -14.27
C LEU A 261 -11.04 2.90 -13.17
N LEU A 262 -11.53 2.01 -12.32
CA LEU A 262 -10.76 1.36 -11.26
C LEU A 262 -10.57 -0.11 -11.60
N LEU A 263 -9.42 -0.65 -11.20
CA LEU A 263 -9.23 -2.10 -11.22
C LEU A 263 -9.89 -2.71 -9.98
N HIS A 264 -10.62 -3.79 -10.14
CA HIS A 264 -11.19 -4.58 -9.07
C HIS A 264 -10.49 -5.96 -8.98
N GLU A 265 -10.60 -6.61 -7.82
CA GLU A 265 -10.01 -7.93 -7.63
C GLU A 265 -10.57 -8.99 -8.58
N ILE A 266 -11.86 -8.91 -8.89
CA ILE A 266 -12.54 -9.79 -9.84
C ILE A 266 -12.01 -9.64 -11.28
N ASP A 267 -11.30 -8.55 -11.60
CA ASP A 267 -10.74 -8.31 -12.92
C ASP A 267 -9.40 -9.05 -13.12
N LEU A 268 -8.79 -9.56 -12.05
CA LEU A 268 -7.46 -10.18 -12.10
C LEU A 268 -7.52 -11.55 -12.78
N SER A 269 -6.73 -11.72 -13.84
CA SER A 269 -6.52 -13.05 -14.44
C SER A 269 -5.79 -13.99 -13.47
N VAL A 270 -5.91 -15.30 -13.71
CA VAL A 270 -5.22 -16.33 -12.90
C VAL A 270 -3.71 -16.08 -12.84
N GLU A 271 -3.10 -15.70 -13.97
CA GLU A 271 -1.67 -15.44 -14.05
C GLU A 271 -1.25 -14.24 -13.19
N VAL A 272 -2.07 -13.18 -13.16
CA VAL A 272 -1.83 -12.01 -12.31
C VAL A 272 -2.01 -12.37 -10.84
N GLN A 273 -3.03 -13.16 -10.50
CA GLN A 273 -3.24 -13.65 -9.13
C GLN A 273 -2.04 -14.47 -8.64
N GLN A 274 -1.53 -15.39 -9.47
CA GLN A 274 -0.32 -16.17 -9.17
C GLN A 274 0.92 -15.29 -9.00
N ALA A 275 1.09 -14.25 -9.83
CA ALA A 275 2.19 -13.29 -9.67
C ALA A 275 2.08 -12.52 -8.34
N VAL A 276 0.88 -12.11 -7.93
CA VAL A 276 0.64 -11.52 -6.60
C VAL A 276 1.05 -12.51 -5.50
N CYS A 277 0.65 -13.77 -5.58
CA CYS A 277 1.00 -14.79 -4.60
C CYS A 277 2.51 -14.98 -4.45
N ARG A 278 3.27 -14.97 -5.55
CA ARG A 278 4.74 -15.09 -5.51
C ARG A 278 5.40 -13.84 -4.93
N VAL A 279 4.99 -12.64 -5.37
CA VAL A 279 5.56 -11.37 -4.90
C VAL A 279 5.25 -11.11 -3.42
N TYR A 280 4.07 -11.48 -2.95
CA TYR A 280 3.59 -11.23 -1.58
C TYR A 280 3.52 -12.50 -0.73
N ARG A 281 4.34 -13.50 -1.05
CA ARG A 281 4.40 -14.79 -0.33
C ARG A 281 4.53 -14.61 1.18
N ASP A 282 5.44 -13.75 1.62
CA ASP A 282 5.67 -13.51 3.05
C ASP A 282 4.43 -12.92 3.74
N ASP A 283 3.61 -12.13 3.05
CA ASP A 283 2.36 -11.64 3.65
C ASP A 283 1.37 -12.79 3.88
N TYR A 284 1.22 -13.72 2.93
CA TYR A 284 0.38 -14.89 3.12
C TYR A 284 0.88 -15.77 4.27
N CYS A 285 2.17 -16.07 4.28
CA CYS A 285 2.77 -16.97 5.25
C CYS A 285 2.87 -16.39 6.65
N CYS A 286 3.37 -15.17 6.78
CA CYS A 286 3.60 -14.54 8.08
C CYS A 286 2.34 -13.96 8.71
N LEU A 287 1.32 -13.64 7.91
CA LEU A 287 0.09 -13.02 8.41
C LEU A 287 -1.09 -13.98 8.32
N GLY A 288 -0.84 -15.29 8.11
CA GLY A 288 -1.86 -16.33 8.23
C GLY A 288 -3.01 -16.19 7.25
N PHE A 289 -2.81 -15.55 6.09
CA PHE A 289 -3.86 -15.43 5.08
C PHE A 289 -3.99 -16.71 4.27
N ASP A 290 -5.22 -17.08 3.95
CA ASP A 290 -5.49 -18.19 3.04
C ASP A 290 -4.97 -17.89 1.63
N TRP A 291 -4.37 -18.91 1.02
CA TRP A 291 -3.97 -18.86 -0.37
C TRP A 291 -5.20 -18.84 -1.29
N PRO A 292 -5.26 -17.90 -2.26
CA PRO A 292 -6.25 -17.92 -3.33
C PRO A 292 -6.21 -19.25 -4.07
N GLU A 293 -7.36 -19.70 -4.60
CA GLU A 293 -7.45 -20.96 -5.34
C GLU A 293 -6.43 -21.03 -6.49
N ALA A 294 -6.24 -19.92 -7.21
CA ALA A 294 -5.28 -19.77 -8.29
C ALA A 294 -3.81 -20.08 -7.89
N CYS A 295 -3.47 -20.07 -6.60
CA CYS A 295 -2.11 -20.21 -6.10
C CYS A 295 -1.88 -21.52 -5.32
N ARG A 296 -2.93 -22.32 -5.11
CA ARG A 296 -2.84 -23.55 -4.30
C ARG A 296 -1.94 -24.57 -4.99
N GLY A 297 -0.85 -24.94 -4.31
CA GLY A 297 0.11 -25.93 -4.79
C GLY A 297 1.30 -25.35 -5.57
N ASP A 298 1.22 -24.08 -5.99
CA ASP A 298 2.30 -23.42 -6.73
C ASP A 298 3.28 -22.68 -5.81
N VAL A 299 2.78 -22.18 -4.67
CA VAL A 299 3.56 -21.41 -3.70
C VAL A 299 3.31 -22.00 -2.31
N ALA A 300 4.39 -22.23 -1.56
CA ALA A 300 4.34 -22.74 -0.20
C ALA A 300 4.98 -21.75 0.77
N CYS A 301 4.56 -21.79 2.02
CA CYS A 301 5.37 -21.35 3.14
C CYS A 301 6.48 -22.39 3.33
#